data_AF-W7WID0-F1
#
_entry.id   AF-W7WID0-F1
#
_cell.length_a   1.000
_cell.length_b   1.000
_cell.length_c   1.000
_cell.angle_alpha   90.00
_cell.angle_beta   90.00
_cell.angle_gamma   90.00
#
_symmetry.space_group_name_H-M   'P 1'
#
loop_
_entity.id
_entity.type
_entity.pdbx_description
1 polymer ?
#
loop_
_entity_poly.entity_id
_entity_poly.type
_entity_poly.pdbx_seq_one_letter_code
_entity_poly.pdbx_strand_id
1 'polypeptide(L)'
;MRHTTHPSATACLLIRLRLLRRVLAAAGLGWALAATPAERTLYKSVLTDGRVVYGDAPDPRARSNQKISVEVHPPDAAETEAALRALAMTRQQLLRDAEARAARLRQIERQIVAAYADLQAAEAERESGVAVQQGDRQGRRFSAAYLQRQRTLEASALQLRRSLDALLRERSALL
;
A
#
# COMPACT_ATOMS: atom_id res chain seq x y z
N MET A 1 19.98 63.39 68.39
CA MET A 1 20.38 63.14 66.98
C MET A 1 20.78 61.67 66.90
N ARG A 2 19.94 60.79 66.32
CA ARG A 2 20.12 60.13 64.99
C ARG A 2 21.55 59.55 64.83
N HIS A 3 21.81 58.26 64.59
CA HIS A 3 21.18 57.33 63.64
C HIS A 3 21.35 55.86 64.07
N THR A 4 20.30 55.07 63.90
CA THR A 4 20.33 53.60 63.79
C THR A 4 20.74 53.21 62.36
N THR A 5 21.69 52.31 62.20
CA THR A 5 22.08 51.70 60.93
C THR A 5 21.33 50.37 60.75
N HIS A 6 20.34 50.35 59.86
CA HIS A 6 19.66 49.13 59.44
C HIS A 6 20.51 48.35 58.41
N PRO A 7 20.56 47.00 58.50
CA PRO A 7 21.30 46.16 57.57
C PRO A 7 20.61 46.05 56.20
N SER A 8 21.43 45.96 55.15
CA SER A 8 21.04 45.99 53.74
C SER A 8 20.19 44.78 53.32
N ALA A 9 19.08 45.06 52.64
CA ALA A 9 18.13 44.10 52.10
C ALA A 9 18.70 43.15 51.01
N THR A 10 19.94 43.36 50.58
CA THR A 10 20.61 42.60 49.51
C THR A 10 21.17 41.26 49.96
N ALA A 11 21.50 41.09 51.25
CA ALA A 11 22.04 39.83 51.77
C ALA A 11 20.98 38.72 51.93
N CYS A 12 19.72 39.10 52.17
CA CYS A 12 18.64 38.15 52.43
C CYS A 12 18.11 37.45 51.15
N LEU A 13 18.20 38.13 50.00
CA LEU A 13 17.69 37.63 48.71
C LEU A 13 18.56 36.49 48.14
N LEU A 14 19.88 36.56 48.35
CA LEU A 14 20.84 35.56 47.85
C LEU A 14 20.78 34.23 48.60
N ILE A 15 20.40 34.25 49.89
CA ILE A 15 20.25 33.04 50.72
C ILE A 15 18.98 32.27 50.34
N ARG A 16 17.88 32.97 50.06
CA ARG A 16 16.61 32.35 49.63
C ARG A 16 16.71 31.69 48.25
N LEU A 17 17.47 32.27 47.32
CA LEU A 17 17.67 31.69 45.98
C LEU A 17 18.49 30.38 46.00
N ARG A 18 19.43 30.22 46.95
CA ARG A 18 20.27 29.02 47.07
C ARG A 18 19.52 27.83 47.70
N LEU A 19 18.55 28.09 48.57
CA LEU A 19 17.71 27.04 49.18
C LEU A 19 16.66 26.48 48.20
N LEU A 20 16.05 27.33 47.37
CA LEU A 20 15.08 26.93 46.34
C LEU A 20 15.69 26.01 45.27
N ARG A 21 16.97 26.22 44.91
CA ARG A 21 17.70 25.35 43.96
C ARG A 21 17.95 23.94 44.48
N ARG A 22 18.09 23.75 45.80
CA ARG A 22 18.34 22.42 46.39
C ARG A 22 17.06 21.58 46.51
N VAL A 23 15.91 22.22 46.75
CA VAL A 23 14.61 21.52 46.81
C VAL A 23 14.17 21.05 45.41
N LEU A 24 14.41 21.86 44.37
CA LEU A 24 14.09 21.48 42.99
C LEU A 24 15.00 20.34 42.47
N ALA A 25 16.25 20.26 42.93
CA ALA A 25 17.16 19.18 42.58
C ALA A 25 16.81 17.84 43.24
N ALA A 26 16.19 17.86 44.42
CA ALA A 26 15.74 16.64 45.10
C ALA A 26 14.43 16.06 44.53
N ALA A 27 13.55 16.91 43.99
CA ALA A 27 12.29 16.47 43.37
C ALA A 27 12.48 15.88 41.96
N GLY A 28 13.57 16.22 41.25
CA GLY A 28 13.86 15.69 39.92
C GLY A 28 14.43 14.26 39.89
N LEU A 29 14.98 13.77 41.02
CA LEU A 29 15.60 12.43 41.08
C LEU A 29 14.60 11.28 41.29
N GLY A 30 13.33 11.58 41.60
CA GLY A 30 12.33 10.55 41.93
C GLY A 30 11.68 9.86 40.72
N TRP A 31 11.81 10.40 39.51
CA TRP A 31 11.12 9.90 38.31
C TRP A 31 12.00 9.07 37.37
N ALA A 32 13.25 8.77 37.74
CA ALA A 32 14.18 8.02 36.90
C ALA A 32 14.27 6.51 37.23
N LEU A 33 13.58 6.03 38.27
CA LEU A 33 13.66 4.62 38.72
C LEU A 33 12.30 3.90 38.65
N ALA A 34 11.72 3.78 37.45
CA ALA A 34 10.60 2.86 37.23
C ALA A 34 10.57 2.24 35.82
N ALA A 35 11.72 2.13 35.15
CA ALA A 35 11.85 1.24 33.99
C ALA A 35 12.21 -0.18 34.48
N THR A 36 11.33 -0.81 35.25
CA THR A 36 11.42 -2.27 35.46
C THR A 36 10.96 -2.94 34.17
N PRO A 37 11.73 -3.88 33.58
CA PRO A 37 11.28 -4.62 32.41
C PRO A 37 9.97 -5.33 32.77
N ALA A 38 8.89 -5.02 32.02
CA ALA A 38 7.61 -5.66 32.22
C ALA A 38 7.70 -7.10 31.71
N GLU A 39 7.90 -8.05 32.62
CA GLU A 39 7.88 -9.47 32.34
C GLU A 39 6.49 -9.87 31.79
N ARG A 40 6.38 -10.27 30.51
CA ARG A 40 5.12 -10.73 29.94
C ARG A 40 5.04 -12.24 30.10
N THR A 41 4.00 -12.69 30.81
CA THR A 41 3.70 -14.12 30.91
C THR A 41 3.02 -14.60 29.62
N LEU A 42 3.62 -15.60 28.97
CA LEU A 42 3.04 -16.32 27.83
C LEU A 42 2.83 -17.79 28.23
N TYR A 43 1.72 -18.41 27.83
CA TYR A 43 1.45 -19.81 28.09
C TYR A 43 1.59 -20.62 26.80
N LYS A 44 2.38 -21.69 26.86
CA LYS A 44 2.43 -22.73 25.84
C LYS A 44 1.47 -23.85 26.24
N SER A 45 0.40 -24.01 25.47
CA SER A 45 -0.65 -24.99 25.71
C SER A 45 -0.55 -26.10 24.66
N VAL A 46 -0.38 -27.35 25.09
CA VAL A 46 -0.34 -28.53 24.23
C VAL A 46 -1.71 -29.21 24.27
N LEU A 47 -2.44 -29.13 23.17
CA LEU A 47 -3.78 -29.71 23.01
C LEU A 47 -3.74 -31.24 23.01
N THR A 48 -4.89 -31.87 23.25
CA THR A 48 -5.03 -33.34 23.25
C THR A 48 -4.72 -33.99 21.90
N ASP A 49 -4.78 -33.22 20.82
CA ASP A 49 -4.42 -33.64 19.46
C ASP A 49 -2.94 -33.40 19.11
N GLY A 50 -2.14 -32.89 20.05
CA GLY A 50 -0.72 -32.61 19.86
C GLY A 50 -0.39 -31.23 19.29
N ARG A 51 -1.38 -30.39 18.97
CA ARG A 51 -1.14 -29.00 18.53
C ARG A 51 -0.66 -28.12 19.69
N VAL A 52 0.23 -27.18 19.39
CA VAL A 52 0.79 -26.24 20.37
C VAL A 52 0.25 -24.83 20.09
N VAL A 53 -0.32 -24.21 21.12
CA VAL A 53 -0.88 -22.85 21.05
C VAL A 53 -0.16 -21.97 22.07
N TYR A 54 0.26 -20.78 21.65
CA TYR A 54 0.82 -19.76 22.53
C TYR A 54 -0.22 -18.67 22.78
N GLY A 55 -0.45 -18.29 24.04
CA GLY A 55 -1.43 -17.28 24.40
C GLY A 55 -1.14 -16.60 25.73
N ASP A 56 -1.87 -15.54 26.03
CA ASP A 56 -1.72 -14.79 27.29
C ASP A 56 -2.36 -15.53 28.49
N ALA A 57 -3.15 -16.58 28.25
CA ALA A 57 -3.78 -17.44 29.25
C ALA A 57 -3.62 -18.93 28.88
N PRO A 58 -3.61 -19.84 29.88
CA PRO A 58 -3.58 -21.28 29.62
C PRO A 58 -4.87 -21.76 28.95
N ASP A 59 -4.76 -22.65 27.96
CA ASP A 59 -5.92 -23.25 27.32
C ASP A 59 -6.54 -24.32 28.24
N PRO A 60 -7.85 -24.26 28.56
CA PRO A 60 -8.51 -25.23 29.42
C PRO A 60 -8.65 -26.61 28.79
N ARG A 61 -8.53 -26.73 27.46
CA ARG A 61 -8.61 -28.00 26.72
C ARG A 61 -7.23 -28.61 26.46
N ALA A 62 -6.17 -27.98 26.94
CA ALA A 62 -4.83 -28.49 26.78
C ALA A 62 -4.54 -29.65 27.74
N ARG A 63 -3.85 -30.66 27.21
CA ARG A 63 -3.29 -31.77 27.97
C ARG A 63 -2.17 -31.31 28.90
N SER A 64 -1.43 -30.27 28.50
CA SER A 64 -0.34 -29.72 29.30
C SER A 64 -0.19 -28.22 29.02
N ASN A 65 -0.01 -27.44 30.09
CA ASN A 65 0.22 -26.01 30.02
C ASN A 65 1.58 -25.67 30.65
N GLN A 66 2.39 -24.90 29.95
CA GLN A 66 3.69 -24.44 30.44
C GLN A 66 3.71 -22.91 30.44
N LYS A 67 3.97 -22.32 31.62
CA LYS A 67 4.17 -20.89 31.77
C LYS A 67 5.57 -20.54 31.27
N ILE A 68 5.64 -19.60 30.33
CA ILE A 68 6.86 -19.04 29.78
C ILE A 68 6.90 -17.58 30.23
N SER A 69 7.96 -17.23 30.93
CA SER A 69 8.29 -15.84 31.19
C SER A 69 9.05 -15.30 29.98
N VAL A 70 8.53 -14.23 29.37
CA VAL A 70 9.20 -13.54 28.27
C VAL A 70 9.63 -12.17 28.78
N GLU A 71 10.95 -11.94 28.76
CA GLU A 71 11.52 -10.64 29.05
C GLU A 71 11.23 -9.69 27.88
N VAL A 72 10.32 -8.74 28.11
CA VAL A 72 9.99 -7.73 27.11
C VAL A 72 11.14 -6.74 27.06
N HIS A 73 11.93 -6.83 25.99
CA HIS A 73 12.96 -5.84 25.73
C HIS A 73 12.26 -4.53 25.30
N PRO A 74 12.61 -3.37 25.90
CA PRO A 74 12.11 -2.10 25.41
C PRO A 74 12.51 -1.98 23.94
N PRO A 75 11.58 -1.61 23.04
CA PRO A 75 11.89 -1.51 21.64
C PRO A 75 13.00 -0.46 21.44
N ASP A 76 14.04 -0.80 20.68
CA ASP A 76 15.09 0.16 20.37
C ASP A 76 14.47 1.33 19.59
N ALA A 77 14.64 2.55 20.11
CA ALA A 77 14.11 3.76 19.49
C ALA A 77 14.61 3.90 18.04
N ALA A 78 15.87 3.52 17.76
CA ALA A 78 16.43 3.58 16.43
C ALA A 78 15.76 2.58 15.47
N GLU A 79 15.50 1.36 15.94
CA GLU A 79 14.84 0.32 15.15
C GLU A 79 13.36 0.65 14.89
N THR A 80 12.66 1.19 15.88
CA THR A 80 11.26 1.62 15.71
C THR A 80 11.13 2.78 14.72
N GLU A 81 11.99 3.79 14.80
CA GLU A 81 12.01 4.88 13.82
C GLU A 81 12.34 4.37 12.40
N ALA A 82 13.27 3.43 12.27
CA ALA A 82 13.61 2.83 10.98
C ALA A 82 12.42 2.02 10.41
N ALA A 83 11.73 1.25 11.24
CA ALA A 83 10.53 0.50 10.86
C ALA A 83 9.39 1.43 10.43
N LEU A 84 9.15 2.52 11.15
CA LEU A 84 8.16 3.54 10.79
C LEU A 84 8.50 4.22 9.45
N ARG A 85 9.77 4.53 9.22
CA ARG A 85 10.24 5.07 7.93
C ARG A 85 10.04 4.07 6.79
N ALA A 86 10.36 2.80 6.99
CA ALA A 86 10.13 1.75 6.00
C ALA A 86 8.63 1.59 5.69
N LEU A 87 7.77 1.64 6.71
CA LEU A 87 6.31 1.58 6.54
C LEU A 87 5.78 2.80 5.79
N ALA A 88 6.30 3.99 6.06
CA ALA A 88 5.93 5.20 5.31
C ALA A 88 6.32 5.11 3.83
N MET A 89 7.53 4.62 3.54
CA MET A 89 8.02 4.43 2.17
C MET A 89 7.20 3.39 1.39
N THR A 90 6.94 2.24 2.00
CA THR A 90 6.09 1.19 1.39
C THR A 90 4.67 1.68 1.14
N ARG A 91 4.08 2.42 2.09
CA ARG A 91 2.77 3.05 1.88
C ARG A 91 2.77 4.02 0.71
N GLN A 92 3.78 4.88 0.61
CA GLN A 92 3.89 5.81 -0.52
C GLN A 92 4.03 5.08 -1.86
N GLN A 93 4.80 4.00 -1.89
CA GLN A 93 4.96 3.18 -3.09
C GLN A 93 3.64 2.52 -3.51
N LEU A 94 2.91 1.93 -2.57
CA LEU A 94 1.60 1.32 -2.85
C LEU A 94 0.59 2.34 -3.40
N LEU A 95 0.61 3.57 -2.88
CA LEU A 95 -0.26 4.65 -3.40
C LEU A 95 0.12 5.03 -4.83
N ARG A 96 1.41 5.19 -5.13
CA ARG A 96 1.90 5.48 -6.49
C ARG A 96 1.54 4.35 -7.47
N ASP A 97 1.71 3.10 -7.05
CA ASP A 97 1.38 1.94 -7.88
C ASP A 97 -0.12 1.82 -8.11
N ALA A 98 -0.95 2.18 -7.13
CA ALA A 98 -2.41 2.25 -7.29
C ALA A 98 -2.81 3.35 -8.29
N GLU A 99 -2.23 4.55 -8.17
CA GLU A 99 -2.47 5.66 -9.11
C GLU A 99 -2.03 5.31 -10.54
N ALA A 100 -0.85 4.69 -10.70
CA ALA A 100 -0.34 4.25 -11.99
C ALA A 100 -1.26 3.20 -12.64
N ARG A 101 -1.73 2.20 -11.87
CA ARG A 101 -2.70 1.21 -12.36
C ARG A 101 -4.02 1.85 -12.76
N ALA A 102 -4.55 2.76 -11.95
CA ALA A 102 -5.79 3.47 -12.27
C ALA A 102 -5.66 4.38 -13.51
N ALA A 103 -4.50 5.01 -13.71
CA ALA A 103 -4.22 5.77 -14.92
C ALA A 103 -4.15 4.87 -16.16
N ARG A 104 -3.46 3.72 -16.06
CA ARG A 104 -3.37 2.74 -17.15
C ARG A 104 -4.74 2.16 -17.51
N LEU A 105 -5.55 1.81 -16.51
CA LEU A 105 -6.91 1.30 -16.73
C LEU A 105 -7.77 2.29 -17.53
N ARG A 106 -7.78 3.57 -17.12
CA ARG A 106 -8.51 4.63 -17.84
C ARG A 106 -8.00 4.83 -19.27
N GLN A 107 -6.69 4.68 -19.50
CA GLN A 107 -6.14 4.73 -20.84
C GLN A 107 -6.64 3.57 -21.71
N ILE A 108 -6.59 2.34 -21.18
CA ILE A 108 -7.05 1.14 -21.89
C ILE A 108 -8.56 1.24 -22.19
N GLU A 109 -9.37 1.74 -21.26
CA GLU A 109 -10.80 1.93 -21.49
C GLU A 109 -11.08 2.87 -22.67
N ARG A 110 -10.35 3.98 -22.77
CA ARG A 110 -10.44 4.87 -23.95
C ARG A 110 -9.99 4.16 -25.23
N GLN A 111 -8.94 3.36 -25.18
CA GLN A 111 -8.44 2.60 -26.32
C GLN A 111 -9.44 1.52 -26.76
N ILE A 112 -10.13 0.87 -25.82
CA ILE A 112 -11.19 -0.12 -26.10
C ILE A 112 -12.34 0.55 -26.83
N VAL A 113 -12.81 1.72 -26.36
CA VAL A 113 -13.89 2.47 -27.02
C VAL A 113 -13.50 2.83 -28.46
N ALA A 114 -12.28 3.33 -28.68
CA ALA A 114 -11.79 3.63 -30.02
C ALA A 114 -11.68 2.36 -30.89
N ALA A 115 -11.10 1.28 -30.37
CA ALA A 115 -10.93 0.02 -31.10
C ALA A 115 -12.27 -0.63 -31.47
N TYR A 116 -13.30 -0.49 -30.64
CA TYR A 116 -14.65 -0.92 -30.97
C TYR A 116 -15.24 -0.11 -32.13
N ALA A 117 -15.07 1.22 -32.12
CA ALA A 117 -15.54 2.07 -33.21
C ALA A 117 -14.82 1.74 -34.53
N ASP A 118 -13.50 1.55 -34.49
CA ASP A 118 -12.69 1.15 -35.65
C ASP A 118 -13.12 -0.22 -36.19
N LEU A 119 -13.35 -1.19 -35.31
CA LEU A 119 -13.82 -2.52 -35.69
C LEU A 119 -15.20 -2.45 -36.35
N GLN A 120 -16.14 -1.68 -35.78
CA GLN A 120 -17.47 -1.50 -36.34
C GLN A 120 -17.41 -0.84 -37.73
N ALA A 121 -16.55 0.15 -37.91
CA ALA A 121 -16.34 0.79 -39.22
C ALA A 121 -15.77 -0.20 -40.24
N ALA A 122 -14.77 -0.99 -39.86
CA ALA A 122 -14.18 -2.01 -40.74
C ALA A 122 -15.17 -3.14 -41.09
N GLU A 123 -16.04 -3.52 -40.16
CA GLU A 123 -17.11 -4.50 -40.42
C GLU A 123 -18.15 -3.93 -41.41
N ALA A 124 -18.53 -2.65 -41.27
CA ALA A 124 -19.41 -1.99 -42.24
C ALA A 124 -18.77 -1.83 -43.63
N GLU A 125 -17.48 -1.51 -43.70
CA GLU A 125 -16.71 -1.49 -44.95
C GLU A 125 -16.63 -2.87 -45.59
N ARG A 126 -16.45 -3.92 -44.79
CA ARG A 126 -16.48 -5.30 -45.27
C ARG A 126 -17.84 -5.66 -45.84
N GLU A 127 -18.92 -5.36 -45.13
CA GLU A 127 -20.30 -5.65 -45.57
C GLU A 127 -20.64 -4.94 -46.88
N SER A 128 -20.36 -3.65 -46.96
CA SER A 128 -20.54 -2.86 -48.20
C SER A 128 -19.61 -3.33 -49.33
N GLY A 129 -18.42 -3.83 -48.98
CA GLY A 129 -17.43 -4.38 -49.91
C GLY A 129 -17.82 -5.71 -50.53
N VAL A 130 -18.80 -6.46 -49.98
CA VAL A 130 -19.29 -7.72 -50.58
C VAL A 130 -19.94 -7.47 -51.94
N ALA A 131 -20.57 -6.31 -52.12
CA ALA A 131 -21.25 -5.94 -53.36
C ALA A 131 -20.28 -5.95 -54.55
N VAL A 132 -20.64 -6.71 -55.57
CA VAL A 132 -19.86 -6.84 -56.80
C VAL A 132 -20.00 -5.56 -57.62
N GLN A 133 -18.89 -4.92 -57.97
CA GLN A 133 -18.87 -3.69 -58.76
C GLN A 133 -18.69 -3.98 -60.25
N GLN A 134 -18.91 -2.95 -61.09
CA GLN A 134 -18.64 -3.06 -62.52
C GLN A 134 -17.14 -3.37 -62.74
N GLY A 135 -16.83 -4.41 -63.53
CA GLY A 135 -15.46 -4.87 -63.77
C GLY A 135 -14.93 -5.92 -62.78
N ASP A 136 -15.65 -6.19 -61.67
CA ASP A 136 -15.29 -7.26 -60.73
C ASP A 136 -15.61 -8.67 -61.27
N ARG A 137 -16.38 -8.77 -62.35
CA ARG A 137 -16.67 -10.03 -63.04
C ARG A 137 -16.03 -10.08 -64.41
N GLN A 138 -15.37 -11.19 -64.69
CA GLN A 138 -14.87 -11.58 -66.01
C GLN A 138 -15.64 -12.83 -66.44
N GLY A 139 -16.74 -12.63 -67.17
CA GLY A 139 -17.69 -13.68 -67.52
C GLY A 139 -18.32 -14.31 -66.28
N ARG A 140 -18.11 -15.61 -66.07
CA ARG A 140 -18.62 -16.36 -64.90
C ARG A 140 -17.72 -16.28 -63.66
N ARG A 141 -16.52 -15.70 -63.76
CA ARG A 141 -15.52 -15.69 -62.69
C ARG A 141 -15.38 -14.29 -62.08
N PHE A 142 -14.98 -14.24 -60.82
CA PHE A 142 -14.55 -13.00 -60.18
C PHE A 142 -13.14 -12.61 -60.65
N SER A 143 -12.91 -11.30 -60.77
CA SER A 143 -11.61 -10.74 -61.10
C SER A 143 -10.63 -10.89 -59.92
N ALA A 144 -9.34 -10.89 -60.21
CA ALA A 144 -8.31 -10.89 -59.17
C ALA A 144 -8.41 -9.65 -58.26
N ALA A 145 -8.82 -8.50 -58.80
CA ALA A 145 -8.99 -7.27 -58.04
C ALA A 145 -10.11 -7.40 -56.98
N TYR A 146 -11.25 -8.01 -57.33
CA TYR A 146 -12.32 -8.30 -56.39
C TYR A 146 -11.82 -9.20 -55.25
N LEU A 147 -11.16 -10.31 -55.58
CA LEU A 147 -10.64 -11.25 -54.59
C LEU A 147 -9.61 -10.60 -53.65
N GLN A 148 -8.73 -9.75 -54.20
CA GLN A 148 -7.75 -9.02 -53.40
C GLN A 148 -8.43 -8.05 -52.44
N ARG A 149 -9.44 -7.32 -52.90
CA ARG A 149 -10.24 -6.40 -52.07
C ARG A 149 -10.93 -7.12 -50.91
N GLN A 150 -11.55 -8.27 -51.18
CA GLN A 150 -12.17 -9.09 -50.13
C GLN A 150 -11.14 -9.50 -49.07
N ARG A 151 -9.97 -10.02 -49.49
CA ARG A 151 -8.91 -10.41 -48.57
C ARG A 151 -8.40 -9.25 -47.73
N THR A 152 -8.27 -8.05 -48.29
CA THR A 152 -7.83 -6.88 -47.53
C THR A 152 -8.84 -6.45 -46.48
N LEU A 153 -10.14 -6.48 -46.81
CA LEU A 153 -11.23 -6.15 -45.88
C LEU A 153 -11.36 -7.20 -44.76
N GLU A 154 -11.19 -8.48 -45.09
CA GLU A 154 -11.17 -9.56 -44.09
C GLU A 154 -9.95 -9.43 -43.17
N ALA A 155 -8.77 -9.16 -43.73
CA ALA A 155 -7.54 -9.03 -42.96
C ALA A 155 -7.58 -7.82 -42.01
N SER A 156 -8.12 -6.68 -42.44
CA SER A 156 -8.24 -5.48 -41.60
C SER A 156 -9.19 -5.71 -40.41
N ALA A 157 -10.37 -6.27 -40.66
CA ALA A 157 -11.35 -6.59 -39.61
C ALA A 157 -10.77 -7.60 -38.60
N LEU A 158 -10.07 -8.64 -39.08
CA LEU A 158 -9.40 -9.61 -38.21
C LEU A 158 -8.30 -8.98 -37.37
N GLN A 159 -7.52 -8.06 -37.92
CA GLN A 159 -6.47 -7.35 -37.18
C GLN A 159 -7.07 -6.48 -36.07
N LEU A 160 -8.13 -5.74 -36.36
CA LEU A 160 -8.82 -4.89 -35.38
C LEU A 160 -9.49 -5.71 -34.28
N ARG A 161 -10.05 -6.87 -34.63
CA ARG A 161 -10.59 -7.79 -33.63
C ARG A 161 -9.51 -8.31 -32.68
N ARG A 162 -8.34 -8.69 -33.22
CA ARG A 162 -7.20 -9.13 -32.39
C ARG A 162 -6.65 -8.03 -31.50
N SER A 163 -6.60 -6.78 -31.97
CA SER A 163 -6.16 -5.65 -31.16
C SER A 163 -7.14 -5.37 -30.03
N LEU A 164 -8.45 -5.42 -30.30
CA LEU A 164 -9.48 -5.31 -29.28
C LEU A 164 -9.36 -6.43 -28.23
N ASP A 165 -9.23 -7.69 -28.67
CA ASP A 165 -9.04 -8.83 -27.76
C ASP A 165 -7.77 -8.71 -26.90
N ALA A 166 -6.70 -8.09 -27.43
CA ALA A 166 -5.50 -7.80 -26.66
C ALA A 166 -5.75 -6.75 -25.57
N LEU A 167 -6.47 -5.67 -25.89
CA LEU A 167 -6.84 -4.63 -24.93
C LEU A 167 -7.77 -5.16 -23.84
N LEU A 168 -8.74 -6.01 -24.18
CA LEU A 168 -9.63 -6.64 -23.21
C LEU A 168 -8.87 -7.55 -22.24
N ARG A 169 -7.89 -8.31 -22.75
CA ARG A 169 -7.00 -9.12 -21.91
C ARG A 169 -6.16 -8.25 -20.98
N GLU A 170 -5.57 -7.17 -21.49
CA GLU A 170 -4.78 -6.25 -20.66
C GLU A 170 -5.65 -5.61 -19.57
N ARG A 171 -6.88 -5.18 -19.90
CA ARG A 171 -7.84 -4.68 -18.92
C ARG A 171 -8.11 -5.71 -17.82
N SER A 172 -8.37 -6.96 -18.19
CA SER A 172 -8.66 -8.04 -17.22
C SER A 172 -7.47 -8.35 -16.31
N ALA A 173 -6.24 -8.14 -16.76
CA ALA A 173 -5.04 -8.35 -15.95
C ALA A 173 -4.77 -7.22 -14.94
N LEU A 174 -5.43 -6.07 -15.09
CA LEU A 174 -5.30 -4.91 -14.20
C LEU A 174 -6.43 -4.81 -13.16
N LEU A 175 -7.48 -5.61 -13.30
CA LEU A 175 -8.58 -5.75 -12.32
C LEU A 175 -8.20 -6.74 -11.22
#